data_AF-A0A842IFP4-F1
#
_entry.id   AF-A0A842IFP4-F1
#
_cell.length_a   1.000
_cell.length_b   1.000
_cell.length_c   1.000
_cell.angle_alpha   90.00
_cell.angle_beta   90.00
_cell.angle_gamma   90.00
#
_symmetry.space_group_name_H-M   'P 1'
#
loop_
_entity.id
_entity.type
_entity.pdbx_description
1 polymer ?
#
loop_
_entity_poly.entity_id
_entity_poly.type
_entity_poly.pdbx_seq_one_letter_code
_entity_poly.pdbx_strand_id
1 'polypeptide(L)'
;MLYAFGEILLVVIGILIALQIDNWNEQRKVDGEILKALTEIRSNLISDSLSIRDTRIKKLDDIHIQSTVIRALENRAIPYDSLEYHLGRVMIARRIVFLDNGYQLMKKFGLELLKNLKLRNELIYYYTNSTKNIIDDTEDDDYEFLTVFLPYARNHFLDWNYSEGGVPADYEQLKSDQYFLTCLKLNIKNAESTLAALQNGARKIQEILPMLDEAISAYE
;
A
#
# COMPACT_ATOMS: atom_id res chain seq x y z
N MET A 1 48.30 -50.07 20.97
CA MET A 1 46.84 -49.87 21.08
C MET A 1 46.48 -48.45 21.52
N LEU A 2 47.07 -47.90 22.61
CA LEU A 2 46.82 -46.50 23.03
C LEU A 2 47.12 -45.46 21.93
N TYR A 3 48.20 -45.69 21.17
CA TYR A 3 48.65 -44.80 20.10
C TYR A 3 47.64 -44.71 18.94
N ALA A 4 47.11 -45.86 18.51
CA ALA A 4 46.11 -45.93 17.43
C ALA A 4 44.75 -45.33 17.85
N PHE A 5 44.38 -45.43 19.13
CA PHE A 5 43.18 -44.78 19.66
C PHE A 5 43.33 -43.26 19.69
N GLY A 6 44.50 -42.74 20.09
CA GLY A 6 44.80 -41.32 20.06
C GLY A 6 44.76 -40.73 18.64
N GLU A 7 45.27 -41.46 17.65
CA GLU A 7 45.25 -41.06 16.24
C GLU A 7 43.82 -40.96 15.68
N ILE A 8 42.96 -41.96 15.95
CA ILE A 8 41.55 -41.92 15.54
C ILE A 8 40.82 -40.74 16.19
N LEU A 9 41.05 -40.50 17.50
CA LEU A 9 40.43 -39.38 18.20
C LEU A 9 40.84 -38.02 17.61
N LEU A 10 42.11 -37.87 17.23
CA LEU A 10 42.65 -36.65 16.62
C LEU A 10 42.04 -36.40 15.23
N VAL A 11 41.88 -37.45 14.43
CA VAL A 11 41.20 -37.39 13.12
C VAL A 11 39.74 -36.99 13.28
N VAL A 12 39.02 -37.58 14.25
CA VAL A 12 37.62 -37.24 14.53
C VAL A 12 37.48 -35.78 14.95
N ILE A 13 38.33 -35.28 15.84
CA ILE A 13 38.33 -33.85 16.24
C ILE A 13 38.60 -32.96 15.02
N GLY A 14 39.56 -33.34 14.15
CA GLY A 14 39.85 -32.60 12.93
C GLY A 14 38.65 -32.51 11.98
N ILE A 15 37.94 -33.61 11.77
CA ILE A 15 36.72 -33.64 10.94
C ILE A 15 35.61 -32.78 11.56
N LEU A 16 35.40 -32.88 12.87
CA LEU A 16 34.39 -32.07 13.56
C LEU A 16 34.68 -30.57 13.48
N ILE A 17 35.95 -30.16 13.61
CA ILE A 17 36.34 -28.76 13.43
C ILE A 17 36.11 -28.31 11.99
N ALA A 18 36.49 -29.13 11.00
CA ALA A 18 36.25 -28.82 9.58
C ALA A 18 34.75 -28.61 9.29
N LEU A 19 33.91 -29.54 9.75
CA LEU A 19 32.44 -29.43 9.63
C LEU A 19 31.89 -28.19 10.34
N GLN A 20 32.43 -27.82 11.51
CA GLN A 20 32.00 -26.60 12.21
C GLN A 20 32.37 -25.32 11.44
N ILE A 21 33.56 -25.26 10.84
CA ILE A 21 34.00 -24.13 10.03
C ILE A 21 33.11 -23.99 8.78
N ASP A 22 32.82 -25.10 8.10
CA ASP A 22 31.95 -25.12 6.93
C ASP A 22 30.53 -24.67 7.28
N ASN A 23 29.93 -25.23 8.33
CA ASN A 23 28.61 -24.82 8.83
C ASN A 23 28.58 -23.33 9.20
N TRP A 24 29.63 -22.81 9.84
CA TRP A 24 29.73 -21.39 10.18
C TRP A 24 29.83 -20.50 8.94
N ASN A 25 30.54 -20.94 7.90
CA ASN A 25 30.62 -20.23 6.63
C ASN A 25 29.28 -20.22 5.88
N GLU A 26 28.55 -21.34 5.90
CA GLU A 26 27.20 -21.42 5.33
C GLU A 26 26.22 -20.52 6.09
N GLN A 27 26.23 -20.55 7.42
CA GLN A 27 25.37 -19.69 8.24
C GLN A 27 25.62 -18.20 7.95
N ARG A 28 26.90 -17.78 7.84
CA ARG A 28 27.23 -16.39 7.49
C ARG A 28 26.69 -15.96 6.13
N LYS A 29 26.66 -16.85 5.14
CA LYS A 29 26.07 -16.56 3.83
C LYS A 29 24.55 -16.40 3.92
N VAL A 30 23.89 -17.28 4.67
CA VAL A 30 22.44 -17.19 4.93
C VAL A 30 22.09 -15.88 5.64
N ASP A 31 22.85 -15.53 6.67
CA ASP A 31 22.66 -14.30 7.43
C ASP A 31 22.82 -13.04 6.54
N GLY A 32 23.79 -13.03 5.63
CA GLY A 32 23.97 -11.95 4.66
C GLY A 32 22.80 -11.79 3.67
N GLU A 33 22.23 -12.90 3.20
CA GLU A 33 21.04 -12.88 2.33
C GLU A 33 19.79 -12.43 3.08
N ILE A 34 19.63 -12.80 4.35
CA ILE A 34 18.54 -12.31 5.20
C ILE A 34 18.68 -10.81 5.43
N LEU A 35 19.87 -10.33 5.80
CA LEU A 35 20.14 -8.90 5.99
C LEU A 35 19.79 -8.09 4.73
N LYS A 36 20.18 -8.59 3.55
CA LYS A 36 19.82 -7.98 2.27
C LYS A 36 18.31 -7.91 2.07
N ALA A 37 17.59 -9.01 2.33
CA ALA A 37 16.13 -9.04 2.20
C ALA A 37 15.43 -8.09 3.19
N LEU A 38 15.87 -8.05 4.45
CA LEU A 38 15.34 -7.14 5.47
C LEU A 38 15.58 -5.67 5.14
N THR A 39 16.76 -5.35 4.60
CA THR A 39 17.09 -3.99 4.15
C THR A 39 16.21 -3.56 2.97
N GLU A 40 15.96 -4.47 2.03
CA GLU A 40 15.05 -4.23 0.90
C GLU A 40 13.62 -4.01 1.39
N ILE A 41 13.12 -4.86 2.31
CA ILE A 41 11.80 -4.70 2.94
C ILE A 41 11.69 -3.33 3.61
N ARG A 42 12.72 -2.89 4.33
CA ARG A 42 12.73 -1.58 4.98
C ARG A 42 12.58 -0.45 3.96
N SER A 43 13.33 -0.54 2.86
CA SER A 43 13.23 0.40 1.74
C SER A 43 11.82 0.41 1.12
N ASN A 44 11.24 -0.77 0.89
CA ASN A 44 9.87 -0.92 0.40
C ASN A 44 8.86 -0.26 1.34
N LEU A 45 8.91 -0.55 2.63
CA LEU A 45 7.98 0.01 3.62
C LEU A 45 8.07 1.54 3.71
N ILE A 46 9.26 2.13 3.56
CA ILE A 46 9.43 3.58 3.50
C ILE A 46 8.77 4.15 2.23
N SER A 47 9.01 3.53 1.07
CA SER A 47 8.39 3.93 -0.20
C SER A 47 6.86 3.82 -0.16
N ASP A 48 6.36 2.73 0.40
CA ASP A 48 4.93 2.49 0.57
C ASP A 48 4.31 3.53 1.51
N SER A 49 4.98 3.87 2.61
CA SER A 49 4.54 4.91 3.56
C SER A 49 4.38 6.27 2.88
N LEU A 50 5.35 6.66 2.04
CA LEU A 50 5.27 7.89 1.24
C LEU A 50 4.10 7.85 0.26
N SER A 51 3.94 6.73 -0.45
CA SER A 51 2.86 6.53 -1.43
C SER A 51 1.47 6.58 -0.76
N ILE A 52 1.31 5.94 0.40
CA ILE A 52 0.09 5.99 1.21
C ILE A 52 -0.20 7.43 1.63
N ARG A 53 0.81 8.14 2.16
CA ARG A 53 0.65 9.52 2.62
C ARG A 53 0.18 10.43 1.48
N ASP A 54 0.83 10.36 0.33
CA ASP A 54 0.54 11.23 -0.80
C ASP A 54 -0.84 10.92 -1.40
N THR A 55 -1.21 9.64 -1.47
CA THR A 55 -2.55 9.19 -1.89
C THR A 55 -3.63 9.68 -0.92
N ARG A 56 -3.39 9.56 0.39
CA ARG A 56 -4.31 10.02 1.44
C ARG A 56 -4.56 11.53 1.36
N ILE A 57 -3.51 12.32 1.12
CA ILE A 57 -3.64 13.78 0.95
C ILE A 57 -4.54 14.10 -0.24
N LYS A 58 -4.30 13.47 -1.40
CA LYS A 58 -5.13 13.66 -2.60
C LYS A 58 -6.58 13.25 -2.35
N LYS A 59 -6.80 12.10 -1.73
CA LYS A 59 -8.15 11.58 -1.45
C LYS A 59 -8.94 12.49 -0.49
N LEU A 60 -8.27 13.07 0.53
CA LEU A 60 -8.89 14.06 1.42
C LEU A 60 -9.33 15.32 0.65
N ASP A 61 -8.48 15.81 -0.25
CA ASP A 61 -8.80 16.96 -1.10
C ASP A 61 -9.97 16.65 -2.05
N ASP A 62 -9.99 15.45 -2.65
CA ASP A 62 -11.07 15.00 -3.53
C ASP A 62 -12.42 14.91 -2.78
N ILE A 63 -12.43 14.36 -1.55
CA ILE A 63 -13.63 14.34 -0.69
C ILE A 63 -14.10 15.75 -0.36
N HIS A 64 -13.18 16.67 -0.07
CA HIS A 64 -13.52 18.06 0.22
C HIS A 64 -14.20 18.73 -0.99
N ILE A 65 -13.64 18.54 -2.18
CA ILE A 65 -14.17 19.08 -3.44
C ILE A 65 -15.54 18.48 -3.75
N GLN A 66 -15.68 17.16 -3.67
CA GLN A 66 -16.95 16.49 -3.90
C GLN A 66 -18.03 16.94 -2.91
N SER A 67 -17.66 17.15 -1.65
CA SER A 67 -18.57 17.70 -0.64
C SER A 67 -19.04 19.12 -1.00
N THR A 68 -18.18 19.93 -1.63
CA THR A 68 -18.55 21.26 -2.14
C THR A 68 -19.57 21.14 -3.28
N VAL A 69 -19.38 20.21 -4.22
CA VAL A 69 -20.35 19.96 -5.30
C VAL A 69 -21.69 19.49 -4.73
N ILE A 70 -21.68 18.52 -3.81
CA ILE A 70 -22.90 18.03 -3.15
C ILE A 70 -23.67 19.18 -2.50
N ARG A 71 -23.00 20.02 -1.70
CA ARG A 71 -23.65 21.19 -1.06
C ARG A 71 -24.22 22.18 -2.08
N ALA A 72 -23.51 22.40 -3.19
CA ALA A 72 -24.00 23.30 -4.25
C ALA A 72 -25.28 22.74 -4.91
N LEU A 73 -25.32 21.43 -5.19
CA LEU A 73 -26.49 20.76 -5.75
C LEU A 73 -27.67 20.71 -4.78
N GLU A 74 -27.44 20.39 -3.50
CA GLU A 74 -28.48 20.37 -2.46
C GLU A 74 -29.15 21.74 -2.29
N ASN A 75 -28.37 22.81 -2.34
CA ASN A 75 -28.88 24.17 -2.20
C ASN A 75 -29.36 24.77 -3.53
N ARG A 76 -29.21 24.04 -4.65
CA ARG A 76 -29.45 24.54 -6.02
C ARG A 76 -28.72 25.86 -6.31
N ALA A 77 -27.61 26.08 -5.62
CA ALA A 77 -26.83 27.32 -5.62
C ALA A 77 -25.42 26.97 -6.07
N ILE A 78 -25.19 27.16 -7.36
CA ILE A 78 -23.93 26.81 -8.02
C ILE A 78 -23.14 28.11 -8.25
N PRO A 79 -22.01 28.33 -7.57
CA PRO A 79 -21.09 29.39 -7.96
C PRO A 79 -20.38 28.98 -9.26
N TYR A 80 -20.84 29.54 -10.39
CA TYR A 80 -20.42 29.18 -11.74
C TYR A 80 -18.89 29.15 -11.92
N ASP A 81 -18.16 30.14 -11.38
CA ASP A 81 -16.72 30.29 -11.62
C ASP A 81 -15.84 29.18 -11.02
N SER A 82 -16.35 28.42 -10.04
CA SER A 82 -15.58 27.35 -9.38
C SER A 82 -16.15 25.94 -9.63
N LEU A 83 -17.35 25.84 -10.19
CA LEU A 83 -18.02 24.55 -10.38
C LEU A 83 -17.26 23.68 -11.37
N GLU A 84 -16.89 24.23 -12.53
CA GLU A 84 -16.25 23.44 -13.60
C GLU A 84 -14.97 22.78 -13.09
N TYR A 85 -14.13 23.53 -12.36
CA TYR A 85 -12.94 23.00 -11.69
C TYR A 85 -13.27 21.84 -10.75
N HIS A 86 -14.30 21.99 -9.90
CA HIS A 86 -14.70 20.93 -8.98
C HIS A 86 -15.24 19.69 -9.71
N LEU A 87 -15.99 19.84 -10.79
CA LEU A 87 -16.58 18.74 -11.54
C LEU A 87 -15.54 17.87 -12.28
N GLY A 88 -14.36 18.41 -12.58
CA GLY A 88 -13.21 17.63 -13.07
C GLY A 88 -12.61 16.70 -12.01
N ARG A 89 -13.01 16.86 -10.75
CA ARG A 89 -12.36 16.27 -9.57
C ARG A 89 -13.30 15.46 -8.68
N VAL A 90 -14.54 15.21 -9.11
CA VAL A 90 -15.48 14.33 -8.40
C VAL A 90 -15.38 12.89 -8.89
N MET A 91 -15.63 11.95 -7.98
CA MET A 91 -15.66 10.50 -8.23
C MET A 91 -14.37 9.97 -8.89
N ILE A 92 -13.24 10.65 -8.68
CA ILE A 92 -11.96 10.23 -9.25
C ILE A 92 -11.27 9.18 -8.37
N ALA A 93 -10.66 8.22 -9.04
CA ALA A 93 -9.91 7.15 -8.40
C ALA A 93 -8.44 7.54 -8.20
N ARG A 94 -7.83 7.05 -7.12
CA ARG A 94 -6.43 7.32 -6.79
C ARG A 94 -5.72 5.99 -6.59
N ARG A 95 -5.27 5.40 -7.69
CA ARG A 95 -4.51 4.14 -7.70
C ARG A 95 -3.21 4.28 -6.92
N ILE A 96 -2.83 3.20 -6.25
CA ILE A 96 -1.57 3.06 -5.51
C ILE A 96 -0.91 1.74 -5.90
N VAL A 97 0.42 1.71 -5.86
CA VAL A 97 1.22 0.52 -6.11
C VAL A 97 2.14 0.31 -4.91
N PHE A 98 2.24 -0.92 -4.45
CA PHE A 98 3.10 -1.33 -3.35
C PHE A 98 4.30 -2.12 -3.85
N LEU A 99 5.44 -1.98 -3.18
CA LEU A 99 6.64 -2.74 -3.48
C LEU A 99 6.76 -3.95 -2.54
N ASP A 100 6.98 -5.14 -3.09
CA ASP A 100 7.08 -6.38 -2.31
C ASP A 100 8.34 -7.20 -2.62
N ASN A 101 9.27 -6.69 -3.42
CA ASN A 101 10.43 -7.44 -3.89
C ASN A 101 11.32 -7.94 -2.75
N GLY A 102 11.50 -7.14 -1.67
CA GLY A 102 12.19 -7.59 -0.47
C GLY A 102 11.46 -8.72 0.27
N TYR A 103 10.13 -8.63 0.35
CA TYR A 103 9.30 -9.66 0.98
C TYR A 103 9.27 -10.96 0.17
N GLN A 104 9.18 -10.88 -1.17
CA GLN A 104 9.27 -12.04 -2.03
C GLN A 104 10.64 -12.73 -1.92
N LEU A 105 11.72 -11.94 -1.80
CA LEU A 105 13.05 -12.47 -1.56
C LEU A 105 13.13 -13.22 -0.21
N MET A 106 12.62 -12.61 0.87
CA MET A 106 12.57 -13.25 2.18
C MET A 106 11.71 -14.52 2.18
N LYS A 107 10.59 -14.51 1.47
CA LYS A 107 9.71 -15.68 1.29
C LYS A 107 10.42 -16.82 0.56
N LYS A 108 11.26 -16.52 -0.44
CA LYS A 108 12.06 -17.50 -1.16
C LYS A 108 13.12 -18.15 -0.26
N PHE A 109 13.70 -17.40 0.68
CA PHE A 109 14.69 -17.93 1.62
C PHE A 109 14.07 -18.74 2.76
N GLY A 110 12.81 -18.46 3.09
CA GLY A 110 12.10 -19.08 4.21
C GLY A 110 11.86 -18.06 5.31
N LEU A 111 10.60 -17.65 5.49
CA LEU A 111 10.21 -16.70 6.54
C LEU A 111 10.52 -17.25 7.93
N GLU A 112 10.65 -18.57 8.08
CA GLU A 112 11.06 -19.28 9.29
C GLU A 112 12.45 -18.90 9.81
N LEU A 113 13.31 -18.34 8.95
CA LEU A 113 14.63 -17.85 9.33
C LEU A 113 14.58 -16.54 10.13
N LEU A 114 13.46 -15.79 10.07
CA LEU A 114 13.28 -14.58 10.88
C LEU A 114 13.01 -14.94 12.34
N LYS A 115 14.03 -14.89 13.20
CA LYS A 115 13.93 -15.28 14.62
C LYS A 115 12.83 -14.53 15.38
N ASN A 116 12.57 -13.27 15.03
CA ASN A 116 11.50 -12.48 15.63
C ASN A 116 10.13 -12.89 15.04
N LEU A 117 9.41 -13.74 15.76
CA LEU A 117 8.08 -14.24 15.35
C LEU A 117 7.06 -13.10 15.19
N LYS A 118 7.13 -12.07 16.03
CA LYS A 118 6.23 -10.92 15.93
C LYS A 118 6.48 -10.16 14.62
N LEU A 119 7.72 -9.79 14.32
CA LEU A 119 8.09 -9.14 13.07
C LEU A 119 7.65 -9.98 11.86
N ARG A 120 7.92 -11.29 11.88
CA ARG A 120 7.52 -12.21 10.81
C ARG A 120 6.01 -12.15 10.54
N ASN A 121 5.19 -12.24 11.59
CA ASN A 121 3.74 -12.23 11.46
C ASN A 121 3.22 -10.87 10.98
N GLU A 122 3.82 -9.77 11.45
CA GLU A 122 3.43 -8.42 11.03
C GLU A 122 3.80 -8.15 9.57
N LEU A 123 4.97 -8.62 9.10
CA LEU A 123 5.35 -8.57 7.69
C LEU A 123 4.37 -9.36 6.82
N ILE A 124 4.05 -10.60 7.21
CA ILE A 124 3.05 -11.41 6.49
C ILE A 124 1.73 -10.62 6.40
N TYR A 125 1.20 -10.17 7.53
CA TYR A 125 -0.08 -9.46 7.58
C TYR A 125 -0.07 -8.18 6.74
N TYR A 126 1.03 -7.42 6.75
CA TYR A 126 1.15 -6.23 5.91
C TYR A 126 1.03 -6.58 4.43
N TYR A 127 1.86 -7.51 3.95
CA TYR A 127 1.93 -7.84 2.52
C TYR A 127 0.75 -8.69 2.01
N THR A 128 0.05 -9.43 2.87
CA THR A 128 -1.09 -10.28 2.46
C THR A 128 -2.46 -9.64 2.71
N ASN A 129 -2.57 -8.76 3.71
CA ASN A 129 -3.86 -8.18 4.12
C ASN A 129 -3.86 -6.66 4.01
N SER A 130 -2.86 -5.95 4.53
CA SER A 130 -2.90 -4.49 4.57
C SER A 130 -2.81 -3.88 3.17
N THR A 131 -1.85 -4.33 2.36
CA THR A 131 -1.70 -3.90 0.95
C THR A 131 -2.92 -4.30 0.13
N LYS A 132 -3.41 -5.55 0.30
CA LYS A 132 -4.60 -6.05 -0.40
C LYS A 132 -5.83 -5.20 -0.11
N ASN A 133 -6.13 -4.92 1.15
CA ASN A 133 -7.30 -4.11 1.52
C ASN A 133 -7.24 -2.70 0.91
N ILE A 134 -6.05 -2.08 0.85
CA ILE A 134 -5.90 -0.78 0.20
C ILE A 134 -6.12 -0.89 -1.30
N ILE A 135 -5.55 -1.92 -1.94
CA ILE A 135 -5.72 -2.14 -3.38
C ILE A 135 -7.20 -2.35 -3.69
N ASP A 136 -7.87 -3.25 -2.98
CA ASP A 136 -9.29 -3.57 -3.18
C ASP A 136 -10.16 -2.29 -3.06
N ASP A 137 -9.97 -1.47 -2.01
CA ASP A 137 -10.71 -0.20 -1.85
C ASP A 137 -10.42 0.80 -2.99
N THR A 138 -9.17 0.87 -3.48
CA THR A 138 -8.84 1.73 -4.64
C THR A 138 -9.37 1.18 -5.97
N GLU A 139 -9.54 -0.13 -6.10
CA GLU A 139 -10.16 -0.79 -7.25
C GLU A 139 -11.68 -0.57 -7.27
N ASP A 140 -12.33 -0.52 -6.11
CA ASP A 140 -13.75 -0.16 -6.00
C ASP A 140 -13.99 1.30 -6.45
N ASP A 141 -13.14 2.24 -6.04
CA ASP A 141 -13.17 3.63 -6.52
C ASP A 141 -13.02 3.71 -8.05
N ASP A 142 -12.08 2.94 -8.61
CA ASP A 142 -11.85 2.82 -10.06
C ASP A 142 -13.07 2.25 -10.78
N TYR A 143 -13.66 1.20 -10.22
CA TYR A 143 -14.82 0.54 -10.79
C TYR A 143 -16.01 1.49 -10.84
N GLU A 144 -16.27 2.23 -9.76
CA GLU A 144 -17.32 3.25 -9.72
C GLU A 144 -17.05 4.38 -10.73
N PHE A 145 -15.81 4.86 -10.82
CA PHE A 145 -15.44 5.86 -11.83
C PHE A 145 -15.74 5.37 -13.26
N LEU A 146 -15.33 4.15 -13.60
CA LEU A 146 -15.47 3.59 -14.95
C LEU A 146 -16.92 3.20 -15.31
N THR A 147 -17.70 2.72 -14.35
CA THR A 147 -19.03 2.15 -14.60
C THR A 147 -20.18 3.11 -14.31
N VAL A 148 -19.97 4.11 -13.44
CA VAL A 148 -20.99 5.08 -13.05
C VAL A 148 -20.66 6.47 -13.58
N PHE A 149 -19.52 7.04 -13.17
CA PHE A 149 -19.23 8.44 -13.45
C PHE A 149 -18.84 8.70 -14.91
N LEU A 150 -17.93 7.93 -15.49
CA LEU A 150 -17.45 8.16 -16.85
C LEU A 150 -18.56 8.03 -17.91
N PRO A 151 -19.49 7.05 -17.84
CA PRO A 151 -20.68 7.03 -18.69
C PRO A 151 -21.58 8.25 -18.47
N TYR A 152 -21.79 8.69 -17.23
CA TYR A 152 -22.56 9.90 -16.93
C TYR A 152 -21.90 11.15 -17.55
N ALA A 153 -20.59 11.34 -17.33
CA ALA A 153 -19.84 12.47 -17.88
C ALA A 153 -19.98 12.56 -19.40
N ARG A 154 -19.85 11.44 -20.13
CA ARG A 154 -20.01 11.40 -21.59
C ARG A 154 -21.38 11.82 -22.11
N ASN A 155 -22.43 11.71 -21.29
CA ASN A 155 -23.79 12.09 -21.68
C ASN A 155 -24.16 13.51 -21.24
N HIS A 156 -23.54 14.02 -20.16
CA HIS A 156 -23.98 15.24 -19.48
C HIS A 156 -22.95 16.39 -19.54
N PHE A 157 -21.77 16.17 -20.10
CA PHE A 157 -20.70 17.17 -20.19
C PHE A 157 -20.33 17.44 -21.65
N LEU A 158 -20.07 18.71 -21.98
CA LEU A 158 -19.49 19.12 -23.26
C LEU A 158 -17.99 18.78 -23.33
N ASP A 159 -17.31 18.95 -22.20
CA ASP A 159 -15.91 18.58 -22.03
C ASP A 159 -15.67 18.14 -20.58
N TRP A 160 -14.78 17.17 -20.39
CA TRP A 160 -14.37 16.71 -19.08
C TRP A 160 -12.91 16.25 -19.12
N ASN A 161 -12.07 16.95 -18.35
CA ASN A 161 -10.64 16.71 -18.25
C ASN A 161 -10.30 16.21 -16.84
N TYR A 162 -9.67 15.04 -16.80
CA TYR A 162 -9.35 14.32 -15.57
C TYR A 162 -8.53 15.19 -14.61
N SER A 163 -9.05 15.42 -13.40
CA SER A 163 -8.41 16.26 -12.38
C SER A 163 -8.24 17.74 -12.73
N GLU A 164 -8.83 18.24 -13.83
CA GLU A 164 -8.68 19.62 -14.29
C GLU A 164 -10.01 20.39 -14.26
N GLY A 165 -11.04 19.88 -14.93
CA GLY A 165 -12.34 20.52 -14.97
C GLY A 165 -13.37 19.75 -15.78
N GLY A 166 -14.64 20.09 -15.62
CA GLY A 166 -15.74 19.53 -16.40
C GLY A 166 -16.80 20.58 -16.70
N VAL A 167 -17.15 20.74 -17.97
CA VAL A 167 -18.14 21.68 -18.48
C VAL A 167 -19.47 20.95 -18.71
N PRO A 168 -20.50 21.17 -17.89
CA PRO A 168 -21.82 20.60 -18.11
C PRO A 168 -22.43 21.02 -19.45
N ALA A 169 -23.16 20.12 -20.10
CA ALA A 169 -23.97 20.43 -21.27
C ALA A 169 -25.24 21.22 -20.92
N ASP A 170 -25.78 21.00 -19.71
CA ASP A 170 -26.93 21.73 -19.20
C ASP A 170 -26.78 21.97 -17.68
N TYR A 171 -26.50 23.22 -17.32
CA TYR A 171 -26.33 23.65 -15.93
C TYR A 171 -27.62 23.62 -15.11
N GLU A 172 -28.79 23.84 -15.73
CA GLU A 172 -30.06 23.82 -15.02
C GLU A 172 -30.51 22.38 -14.75
N GLN A 173 -30.28 21.47 -15.71
CA GLN A 173 -30.46 20.04 -15.50
C GLN A 173 -29.59 19.54 -14.35
N LEU A 174 -28.30 19.89 -14.33
CA LEU A 174 -27.37 19.49 -13.28
C LEU A 174 -27.85 19.90 -11.88
N LYS A 175 -28.39 21.12 -11.70
CA LYS A 175 -28.94 21.63 -10.42
C LYS A 175 -30.08 20.76 -9.86
N SER A 176 -30.76 20.01 -10.71
CA SER A 176 -31.91 19.18 -10.35
C SER A 176 -31.65 17.68 -10.56
N ASP A 177 -30.41 17.30 -10.88
CA ASP A 177 -30.04 15.90 -11.14
C ASP A 177 -29.91 15.09 -9.84
N GLN A 178 -31.02 14.43 -9.49
CA GLN A 178 -31.08 13.56 -8.32
C GLN A 178 -30.22 12.31 -8.46
N TYR A 179 -29.99 11.82 -9.68
CA TYR A 179 -29.16 10.64 -9.92
C TYR A 179 -27.70 10.98 -9.62
N PHE A 180 -27.19 12.07 -10.17
CA PHE A 180 -25.82 12.51 -9.95
C PHE A 180 -25.56 12.85 -8.49
N LEU A 181 -26.47 13.59 -7.84
CA LEU A 181 -26.37 13.88 -6.41
C LEU A 181 -26.28 12.61 -5.56
N THR A 182 -27.08 11.59 -5.87
CA THR A 182 -27.04 10.30 -5.17
C THR A 182 -25.71 9.58 -5.40
N CYS A 183 -25.19 9.57 -6.64
CA CYS A 183 -23.90 8.98 -6.98
C CYS A 183 -22.75 9.64 -6.19
N LEU A 184 -22.71 10.97 -6.14
CA LEU A 184 -21.69 11.70 -5.36
C LEU A 184 -21.74 11.35 -3.87
N LYS A 185 -22.93 11.20 -3.29
CA LYS A 185 -23.09 10.84 -1.87
C LYS A 185 -22.65 9.41 -1.58
N LEU A 186 -22.95 8.46 -2.46
CA LEU A 186 -22.52 7.07 -2.34
C LEU A 186 -21.00 6.96 -2.49
N ASN A 187 -20.42 7.61 -3.50
CA ASN A 187 -18.99 7.59 -3.74
C ASN A 187 -18.17 8.18 -2.57
N ILE A 188 -18.69 9.18 -1.84
CA ILE A 188 -18.02 9.66 -0.62
C ILE A 188 -17.84 8.54 0.41
N LYS A 189 -18.80 7.62 0.53
CA LYS A 189 -18.69 6.49 1.47
C LYS A 189 -17.63 5.50 1.07
N ASN A 190 -17.46 5.26 -0.23
CA ASN A 190 -16.36 4.45 -0.76
C ASN A 190 -15.01 5.15 -0.48
N ALA A 191 -14.92 6.45 -0.78
CA ALA A 191 -13.73 7.25 -0.52
C ALA A 191 -13.34 7.31 0.98
N GLU A 192 -14.32 7.36 1.89
CA GLU A 192 -14.12 7.26 3.34
C GLU A 192 -13.55 5.88 3.74
N SER A 193 -14.00 4.78 3.12
CA SER A 193 -13.42 3.44 3.31
C SER A 193 -11.96 3.40 2.88
N THR A 194 -11.67 3.89 1.67
CA THR A 194 -10.30 3.96 1.12
C THR A 194 -9.37 4.75 2.06
N LEU A 195 -9.85 5.85 2.65
CA LEU A 195 -9.08 6.59 3.66
C LEU A 195 -8.79 5.77 4.92
N ALA A 196 -9.76 5.00 5.40
CA ALA A 196 -9.58 4.14 6.55
C ALA A 196 -8.58 3.00 6.26
N ALA A 197 -8.63 2.40 5.06
CA ALA A 197 -7.66 1.40 4.62
C ALA A 197 -6.24 1.99 4.55
N LEU A 198 -6.07 3.16 3.93
CA LEU A 198 -4.80 3.89 3.86
C LEU A 198 -4.25 4.20 5.27
N GLN A 199 -5.09 4.67 6.19
CA GLN A 199 -4.69 4.95 7.57
C GLN A 199 -4.26 3.68 8.32
N ASN A 200 -4.97 2.58 8.13
CA ASN A 200 -4.61 1.29 8.72
C ASN A 200 -3.27 0.76 8.19
N GLY A 201 -3.03 0.85 6.88
CA GLY A 201 -1.74 0.47 6.29
C GLY A 201 -0.60 1.34 6.80
N ALA A 202 -0.77 2.66 6.86
CA ALA A 202 0.24 3.58 7.42
C ALA A 202 0.59 3.23 8.87
N ARG A 203 -0.42 2.96 9.71
CA ARG A 203 -0.20 2.53 11.11
C ARG A 203 0.55 1.21 11.17
N LYS A 204 0.22 0.25 10.31
CA LYS A 204 0.92 -1.05 10.25
C LYS A 204 2.40 -0.88 9.92
N ILE A 205 2.73 -0.02 8.95
CA ILE A 205 4.14 0.30 8.62
C ILE A 205 4.86 0.92 9.83
N GLN A 206 4.22 1.86 10.53
CA GLN A 206 4.79 2.50 11.73
C GLN A 206 5.06 1.49 12.86
N GLU A 207 4.22 0.47 12.99
CA GLU A 207 4.41 -0.62 13.96
C GLU A 207 5.58 -1.54 13.56
N ILE A 208 5.75 -1.81 12.25
CA ILE A 208 6.77 -2.75 11.73
C ILE A 208 8.17 -2.15 11.76
N LEU A 209 8.34 -0.89 11.33
CA LEU A 209 9.65 -0.29 11.09
C LEU A 209 10.62 -0.40 12.30
N PRO A 210 10.21 -0.12 13.56
CA PRO A 210 11.12 -0.27 14.70
C PRO A 210 11.58 -1.72 14.94
N MET A 211 10.70 -2.70 14.77
CA MET A 211 11.04 -4.13 14.92
C MET A 211 11.96 -4.60 13.79
N LEU A 212 11.78 -4.03 12.59
CA LEU A 212 12.61 -4.32 11.44
C LEU A 212 14.01 -3.73 11.61
N ASP A 213 14.11 -2.49 12.11
CA ASP A 213 15.38 -1.83 12.40
C ASP A 213 16.17 -2.62 13.46
N GLU A 214 15.51 -3.07 14.54
CA GLU A 214 16.12 -3.95 15.56
C GLU A 214 16.59 -5.27 14.95
N ALA A 215 15.79 -5.89 14.06
CA ALA A 215 16.16 -7.13 13.42
C ALA A 215 17.37 -6.97 12.49
N ILE A 216 17.46 -5.86 11.75
CA ILE A 216 18.61 -5.55 10.87
C ILE A 216 19.89 -5.39 11.70
N SER A 217 19.85 -4.61 12.78
CA SER A 217 21.01 -4.40 13.65
C SER A 217 21.52 -5.67 14.34
N ALA A 218 20.72 -6.75 14.42
CA ALA A 218 21.15 -8.04 14.95
C ALA A 218 22.05 -8.83 13.98
N TYR A 219 22.16 -8.40 12.72
CA TYR A 219 23.02 -9.00 11.68
C TYR A 219 24.28 -8.16 11.37
N GLU A 220 24.38 -6.95 11.91
CA GLU A 220 25.56 -6.07 11.84
C GLU A 220 26.56 -6.40 12.96
#